data_AF-A0A5U0QPU6-F1
#
_entry.id   AF-A0A5U0QPU6-F1
#
_cell.length_a   1.000
_cell.length_b   1.000
_cell.length_c   1.000
_cell.angle_alpha   90.00
_cell.angle_beta   90.00
_cell.angle_gamma   90.00
#
_symmetry.space_group_name_H-M   'P 1'
#
loop_
_entity.id
_entity.type
_entity.pdbx_description
1 polymer ?
#
loop_
_entity_poly.entity_id
_entity_poly.type
_entity_poly.pdbx_seq_one_letter_code
_entity_poly.pdbx_strand_id
1 'polypeptide(L)'
;MKLNDKPRQLAVPFASTGDKNNIPDKATQQTKESGNAAYDSGFPPVTMTPISAGGIPPHGKDFNGLMHDITAAIRYVQAGGLYTYNADFAGAIGGYAKDAILAGVATTAVWLNTIDDNLTDPEGADSAGWVNLLADPLKLFLWQKNNLSDLQNKGTARDNLQVYSQEQTDLKYLAKDQNGADIPDKPLFVQNLGLAEAIQNLFPVGAPIPWPSDTIPAGYALMQGQSFDKSAYPLLALAYTSGVIPDLRRLVIKGAGNGRSALSYEADGNKRHSHTARAQDTDLGTKSTSSFDYGTKSSSSGGGHVHEFGSYVNSYWGDSNHTSLHAGDGAWTKEAGIHAHTTWIGPHGHTMYIGPHGHLVIVDPDGNEEVTVKNIAFNYIVRLA
;
A
#
# COMPACT_ATOMS: atom_id res chain seq x y z
N MET A 1 -18.46 39.22 63.14
CA MET A 1 -17.01 39.43 63.33
C MET A 1 -16.33 39.08 62.02
N LYS A 2 -15.56 39.97 61.39
CA LYS A 2 -14.85 39.61 60.15
C LYS A 2 -13.72 38.64 60.49
N LEU A 3 -13.25 37.86 59.52
CA LEU A 3 -12.15 36.90 59.71
C LEU A 3 -10.88 37.53 60.32
N ASN A 4 -10.69 38.84 60.11
CA ASN A 4 -9.57 39.61 60.62
C ASN A 4 -9.83 40.27 61.99
N ASP A 5 -11.07 40.27 62.50
CA ASP A 5 -11.43 40.87 63.79
C ASP A 5 -11.34 39.85 64.94
N LYS A 6 -10.25 39.06 64.98
CA LYS A 6 -10.13 37.96 65.94
C LYS A 6 -9.99 38.49 67.37
N PRO A 7 -10.71 37.94 68.36
CA PRO A 7 -10.56 38.31 69.75
C PRO A 7 -9.18 37.87 70.28
N ARG A 8 -8.74 38.48 71.38
CA ARG A 8 -7.46 38.15 72.04
C ARG A 8 -7.40 36.66 72.41
N GLN A 9 -6.29 36.00 72.10
CA GLN A 9 -6.00 34.66 72.59
C GLN A 9 -5.57 34.69 74.07
N LEU A 10 -6.08 33.73 74.85
CA LEU A 10 -5.81 33.61 76.27
C LEU A 10 -4.58 32.73 76.49
N ALA A 11 -3.44 33.34 76.82
CA ALA A 11 -2.21 32.59 77.12
C ALA A 11 -2.29 31.84 78.47
N VAL A 12 -3.03 32.37 79.44
CA VAL A 12 -3.15 31.85 80.81
C VAL A 12 -4.63 31.88 81.22
N PRO A 13 -5.21 30.76 81.69
CA PRO A 13 -6.55 30.76 82.28
C PRO A 13 -6.64 31.68 83.51
N PHE A 14 -7.79 32.29 83.72
CA PHE A 14 -8.02 33.14 84.88
C PHE A 14 -7.80 32.37 86.19
N ALA A 15 -7.24 33.02 87.22
CA ALA A 15 -6.93 32.40 88.51
C ALA A 15 -6.16 31.04 88.43
N SER A 16 -5.28 30.88 87.44
CA SER A 16 -4.51 29.62 87.28
C SER A 16 -3.71 29.25 88.53
N THR A 17 -3.05 30.23 89.17
CA THR A 17 -2.31 30.08 90.43
C THR A 17 -3.01 30.77 91.61
N GLY A 18 -4.23 31.26 91.40
CA GLY A 18 -5.01 31.96 92.42
C GLY A 18 -5.92 31.01 93.18
N ASP A 19 -6.37 31.45 94.36
CA ASP A 19 -7.37 30.74 95.15
C ASP A 19 -8.67 30.59 94.36
N LYS A 20 -9.08 29.34 94.11
CA LYS A 20 -10.34 28.99 93.46
C LYS A 20 -10.96 27.75 94.10
N ASN A 21 -12.27 27.66 94.02
CA ASN A 21 -13.00 26.43 94.34
C ASN A 21 -13.29 25.67 93.05
N ASN A 22 -13.39 24.34 93.14
CA ASN A 22 -13.95 23.53 92.07
C ASN A 22 -15.46 23.71 92.08
N ILE A 23 -16.06 24.04 90.94
CA ILE A 23 -17.51 24.23 90.83
C ILE A 23 -18.13 22.87 90.51
N PRO A 24 -18.95 22.29 91.42
CA PRO A 24 -19.58 21.01 91.16
C PRO A 24 -20.69 21.16 90.10
N ASP A 25 -20.96 20.08 89.37
CA ASP A 25 -22.06 20.06 88.41
C ASP A 25 -23.42 20.24 89.09
N LYS A 26 -23.58 19.66 90.29
CA LYS A 26 -24.83 19.67 91.05
C LYS A 26 -24.67 20.27 92.44
N ALA A 27 -25.58 21.16 92.81
CA ALA A 27 -25.63 21.69 94.16
C ALA A 27 -26.15 20.68 95.18
N THR A 28 -25.52 20.65 96.36
CA THR A 28 -26.00 19.96 97.55
C THR A 28 -26.78 20.93 98.45
N GLN A 29 -27.49 20.41 99.46
CA GLN A 29 -28.13 21.26 100.47
C GLN A 29 -27.09 22.15 101.17
N GLN A 30 -25.94 21.58 101.54
CA GLN A 30 -24.87 22.29 102.22
C GLN A 30 -24.29 23.43 101.36
N THR A 31 -24.08 23.20 100.06
CA THR A 31 -23.54 24.24 99.17
C THR A 31 -24.54 25.37 98.96
N LYS A 32 -25.85 25.06 98.90
CA LYS A 32 -26.90 26.08 98.80
C LYS A 32 -26.97 26.96 100.04
N GLU A 33 -26.89 26.37 101.23
CA GLU A 33 -26.93 27.08 102.51
C GLU A 33 -25.65 27.91 102.74
N SER A 34 -24.50 27.43 102.25
CA SER A 34 -23.20 28.09 102.40
C SER A 34 -22.90 29.17 101.35
N GLY A 35 -23.82 29.38 100.39
CA GLY A 35 -23.65 30.39 99.34
C GLY A 35 -22.77 29.96 98.17
N ASN A 36 -22.41 28.68 98.04
CA ASN A 36 -21.52 28.17 97.00
C ASN A 36 -22.22 27.93 95.67
N ALA A 37 -21.55 28.24 94.57
CA ALA A 37 -22.05 28.00 93.21
C ALA A 37 -21.94 26.52 92.80
N ALA A 38 -22.85 26.10 91.92
CA ALA A 38 -22.80 24.86 91.15
C ALA A 38 -23.30 25.11 89.72
N TYR A 39 -22.95 24.26 88.74
CA TYR A 39 -23.35 24.48 87.36
C TYR A 39 -24.87 24.36 87.13
N ASP A 40 -25.56 23.44 87.82
CA ASP A 40 -27.00 23.23 87.67
C ASP A 40 -27.85 24.39 88.23
N SER A 41 -27.44 24.96 89.35
CA SER A 41 -28.22 25.96 90.08
C SER A 41 -27.64 27.39 90.03
N GLY A 42 -26.44 27.57 89.51
CA GLY A 42 -25.69 28.82 89.61
C GLY A 42 -25.39 29.20 91.07
N PHE A 43 -25.30 30.51 91.34
CA PHE A 43 -25.21 31.02 92.71
C PHE A 43 -26.58 30.89 93.42
N PRO A 44 -26.63 30.32 94.64
CA PRO A 44 -27.89 30.05 95.31
C PRO A 44 -28.59 31.35 95.77
N PRO A 45 -29.92 31.35 95.96
CA PRO A 45 -30.68 32.55 96.31
C PRO A 45 -30.19 33.30 97.56
N VAL A 46 -29.57 32.59 98.52
CA VAL A 46 -28.97 33.22 99.71
C VAL A 46 -27.92 34.27 99.36
N THR A 47 -27.31 34.20 98.16
CA THR A 47 -26.34 35.20 97.69
C THR A 47 -26.94 36.39 96.96
N MET A 48 -28.25 36.38 96.77
CA MET A 48 -29.02 37.49 96.20
C MET A 48 -29.90 38.18 97.25
N THR A 49 -29.90 37.66 98.49
CA THR A 49 -30.56 38.27 99.64
C THR A 49 -29.66 39.35 100.26
N PRO A 50 -30.20 40.52 100.67
CA PRO A 50 -29.42 41.52 101.40
C PRO A 50 -28.76 40.94 102.64
N ILE A 51 -27.55 41.38 102.98
CA ILE A 51 -26.83 40.95 104.19
C ILE A 51 -27.67 41.23 105.45
N SER A 52 -28.41 42.34 105.47
CA SER A 52 -29.33 42.69 106.57
C SER A 52 -30.50 41.72 106.74
N ALA A 53 -30.76 40.87 105.76
CA ALA A 53 -31.80 39.83 105.76
C ALA A 53 -31.20 38.41 105.82
N GLY A 54 -29.93 38.28 106.22
CA GLY A 54 -29.24 36.99 106.37
C GLY A 54 -28.62 36.43 105.10
N GLY A 55 -28.50 37.24 104.03
CA GLY A 55 -27.81 36.81 102.81
C GLY A 55 -26.29 36.70 102.97
N ILE A 56 -25.68 35.87 102.12
CA ILE A 56 -24.23 35.60 102.10
C ILE A 56 -23.67 36.06 100.76
N PRO A 57 -22.69 36.98 100.68
CA PRO A 57 -22.12 37.38 99.40
C PRO A 57 -21.60 36.19 98.58
N PRO A 58 -21.70 36.21 97.24
CA PRO A 58 -21.11 35.16 96.42
C PRO A 58 -19.61 35.00 96.71
N HIS A 59 -19.13 33.75 96.77
CA HIS A 59 -17.72 33.49 97.08
C HIS A 59 -16.80 33.93 95.94
N GLY A 60 -15.80 34.76 96.24
CA GLY A 60 -14.78 35.15 95.26
C GLY A 60 -14.00 33.95 94.68
N LYS A 61 -13.82 32.89 95.48
CA LYS A 61 -13.21 31.62 95.02
C LYS A 61 -14.08 30.89 94.00
N ASP A 62 -15.40 31.03 94.07
CA ASP A 62 -16.32 30.43 93.10
C ASP A 62 -16.32 31.22 91.79
N PHE A 63 -16.25 32.57 91.86
CA PHE A 63 -16.02 33.38 90.66
C PHE A 63 -14.71 33.02 89.97
N ASN A 64 -13.63 32.86 90.75
CA ASN A 64 -12.34 32.44 90.21
C ASN A 64 -12.41 31.04 89.58
N GLY A 65 -13.12 30.09 90.21
CA GLY A 65 -13.34 28.74 89.68
C GLY A 65 -14.10 28.76 88.35
N LEU A 66 -15.27 29.40 88.31
CA LEU A 66 -16.09 29.50 87.11
C LEU A 66 -15.33 30.17 85.94
N MET A 67 -14.63 31.27 86.20
CA MET A 67 -13.84 31.95 85.18
C MET A 67 -12.63 31.13 84.76
N HIS A 68 -12.04 30.36 85.67
CA HIS A 68 -10.97 29.43 85.34
C HIS A 68 -11.45 28.37 84.34
N ASP A 69 -12.56 27.69 84.63
CA ASP A 69 -13.08 26.61 83.78
C ASP A 69 -13.43 27.12 82.37
N ILE A 70 -14.11 28.26 82.28
CA ILE A 70 -14.45 28.90 80.99
C ILE A 70 -13.18 29.28 80.22
N THR A 71 -12.24 29.97 80.88
CA THR A 71 -11.02 30.44 80.18
C THR A 71 -10.04 29.31 79.85
N ALA A 72 -10.06 28.21 80.61
CA ALA A 72 -9.31 26.99 80.30
C ALA A 72 -9.86 26.32 79.04
N ALA A 73 -11.17 26.12 78.95
CA ALA A 73 -11.84 25.57 77.76
C ALA A 73 -11.63 26.45 76.52
N ILE A 74 -11.75 27.77 76.66
CA ILE A 74 -11.48 28.72 75.57
C ILE A 74 -10.02 28.61 75.10
N ARG A 75 -9.06 28.59 76.03
CA ARG A 75 -7.64 28.48 75.71
C ARG A 75 -7.32 27.20 74.95
N TYR A 76 -7.92 26.07 75.34
CA TYR A 76 -7.75 24.79 74.66
C TYR A 76 -8.12 24.88 73.18
N VAL A 77 -9.31 25.41 72.87
CA VAL A 77 -9.77 25.58 71.48
C VAL A 77 -8.93 26.62 70.74
N GLN A 78 -8.57 27.74 71.38
CA GLN A 78 -7.72 28.78 70.78
C GLN A 78 -6.30 28.30 70.43
N ALA A 79 -5.81 27.28 71.13
CA ALA A 79 -4.53 26.62 70.85
C ALA A 79 -4.63 25.57 69.72
N GLY A 80 -5.81 25.38 69.12
CA GLY A 80 -6.07 24.38 68.08
C GLY A 80 -6.50 23.02 68.60
N GLY A 81 -6.85 22.91 69.90
CA GLY A 81 -7.34 21.68 70.49
C GLY A 81 -8.72 21.30 69.94
N LEU A 82 -8.85 20.03 69.54
CA LEU A 82 -10.12 19.37 69.24
C LEU A 82 -10.38 18.34 70.32
N TYR A 83 -11.55 18.39 70.96
CA TYR A 83 -11.92 17.41 71.98
C TYR A 83 -11.95 16.01 71.37
N THR A 84 -11.55 15.01 72.15
CA THR A 84 -11.68 13.61 71.78
C THR A 84 -13.03 13.07 72.24
N TYR A 85 -13.40 11.89 71.75
CA TYR A 85 -14.58 11.19 72.26
C TYR A 85 -14.46 10.97 73.78
N ASN A 86 -15.54 11.29 74.50
CA ASN A 86 -15.68 11.06 75.93
C ASN A 86 -17.07 10.47 76.19
N ALA A 87 -17.11 9.22 76.61
CA ALA A 87 -18.36 8.47 76.81
C ALA A 87 -19.25 9.08 77.91
N ASP A 88 -18.66 9.55 79.01
CA ASP A 88 -19.41 10.16 80.12
C ASP A 88 -20.06 11.48 79.68
N PHE A 89 -19.30 12.30 78.95
CA PHE A 89 -19.81 13.55 78.38
C PHE A 89 -20.90 13.28 77.34
N ALA A 90 -20.66 12.37 76.40
CA ALA A 90 -21.65 11.98 75.40
C ALA A 90 -22.96 11.52 76.07
N GLY A 91 -22.88 10.65 77.08
CA GLY A 91 -24.04 10.22 77.86
C GLY A 91 -24.76 11.37 78.56
N ALA A 92 -24.02 12.33 79.13
CA ALA A 92 -24.59 13.49 79.82
C ALA A 92 -25.31 14.48 78.91
N ILE A 93 -24.86 14.64 77.66
CA ILE A 93 -25.46 15.57 76.69
C ILE A 93 -26.46 14.93 75.73
N GLY A 94 -26.68 13.62 75.81
CA GLY A 94 -27.57 12.89 74.89
C GLY A 94 -26.90 12.45 73.58
N GLY A 95 -25.57 12.46 73.52
CA GLY A 95 -24.76 12.12 72.36
C GLY A 95 -24.18 13.35 71.66
N TYR A 96 -23.16 13.14 70.83
CA TYR A 96 -22.63 14.22 70.00
C TYR A 96 -23.62 14.53 68.86
N ALA A 97 -23.87 15.81 68.61
CA ALA A 97 -24.72 16.26 67.51
C ALA A 97 -24.08 15.97 66.15
N LYS A 98 -24.90 15.92 65.10
CA LYS A 98 -24.41 15.83 63.72
C LYS A 98 -23.46 16.99 63.41
N ASP A 99 -22.46 16.72 62.59
CA ASP A 99 -21.38 17.64 62.20
C ASP A 99 -20.41 18.02 63.35
N ALA A 100 -20.53 17.39 64.53
CA ALA A 100 -19.49 17.48 65.55
C ALA A 100 -18.16 16.94 65.02
N ILE A 101 -17.08 17.65 65.35
CA ILE A 101 -15.71 17.28 64.96
C ILE A 101 -14.92 16.92 66.21
N LEU A 102 -14.40 15.70 66.24
CA LEU A 102 -13.57 15.19 67.32
C LEU A 102 -12.19 14.75 66.82
N ALA A 103 -11.18 14.88 67.67
CA ALA A 103 -9.89 14.24 67.44
C ALA A 103 -9.94 12.75 67.81
N GLY A 104 -9.14 11.94 67.14
CA GLY A 104 -8.83 10.57 67.58
C GLY A 104 -8.13 10.56 68.94
N VAL A 105 -8.44 9.56 69.77
CA VAL A 105 -7.80 9.34 71.09
C VAL A 105 -6.49 8.58 70.90
N ALA A 106 -6.50 7.53 70.07
CA ALA A 106 -5.38 6.63 69.83
C ALA A 106 -4.74 6.80 68.45
N THR A 107 -5.39 7.53 67.53
CA THR A 107 -4.91 7.74 66.17
C THR A 107 -4.78 9.23 65.83
N THR A 108 -4.17 9.55 64.69
CA THR A 108 -4.11 10.92 64.15
C THR A 108 -5.40 11.29 63.38
N ALA A 109 -6.51 10.61 63.63
CA ALA A 109 -7.76 10.84 62.93
C ALA A 109 -8.43 12.15 63.34
N VAL A 110 -9.21 12.71 62.41
CA VAL A 110 -10.20 13.74 62.69
C VAL A 110 -11.54 13.18 62.24
N TRP A 111 -12.44 13.03 63.19
CA TRP A 111 -13.73 12.38 63.00
C TRP A 111 -14.83 13.43 62.84
N LEU A 112 -15.58 13.34 61.74
CA LEU A 112 -16.80 14.09 61.50
C LEU A 112 -18.00 13.21 61.84
N ASN A 113 -18.82 13.65 62.77
CA ASN A 113 -20.08 12.99 63.09
C ASN A 113 -21.11 13.23 61.99
N THR A 114 -21.86 12.22 61.61
CA THR A 114 -22.84 12.27 60.50
C THR A 114 -24.29 12.09 60.95
N ILE A 115 -24.51 11.78 62.22
CA ILE A 115 -25.83 11.56 62.82
C ILE A 115 -25.96 12.36 64.12
N ASP A 116 -27.18 12.75 64.48
CA ASP A 116 -27.46 13.37 65.79
C ASP A 116 -27.42 12.32 66.90
N ASP A 117 -27.29 12.78 68.15
CA ASP A 117 -27.34 11.97 69.36
C ASP A 117 -26.36 10.78 69.35
N ASN A 118 -25.17 10.96 68.75
CA ASN A 118 -24.21 9.87 68.56
C ASN A 118 -23.48 9.51 69.86
N LEU A 119 -23.71 8.29 70.36
CA LEU A 119 -23.08 7.70 71.53
C LEU A 119 -22.01 6.66 71.19
N THR A 120 -21.71 6.47 69.90
CA THR A 120 -20.73 5.48 69.44
C THR A 120 -19.33 6.07 69.54
N ASP A 121 -18.37 5.31 70.08
CA ASP A 121 -16.96 5.67 70.07
C ASP A 121 -16.41 5.53 68.63
N PRO A 122 -15.95 6.61 67.97
CA PRO A 122 -15.41 6.52 66.61
C PRO A 122 -14.20 5.60 66.46
N GLU A 123 -13.48 5.31 67.55
CA GLU A 123 -12.31 4.43 67.56
C GLU A 123 -12.58 3.10 68.31
N GLY A 124 -13.86 2.81 68.59
CA GLY A 124 -14.31 1.56 69.19
C GLY A 124 -14.36 0.39 68.19
N ALA A 125 -15.17 -0.62 68.52
CA ALA A 125 -15.36 -1.79 67.65
C ALA A 125 -16.11 -1.44 66.35
N ASP A 126 -16.93 -0.39 66.36
CA ASP A 126 -17.59 0.18 65.21
C ASP A 126 -17.45 1.71 65.19
N SER A 127 -17.25 2.28 64.00
CA SER A 127 -17.20 3.73 63.81
C SER A 127 -18.53 4.25 63.26
N ALA A 128 -19.64 3.67 63.71
CA ALA A 128 -20.97 3.96 63.18
C ALA A 128 -21.32 5.44 63.36
N GLY A 129 -21.80 6.07 62.29
CA GLY A 129 -22.11 7.50 62.28
C GLY A 129 -20.89 8.42 62.20
N TRP A 130 -19.66 7.90 62.06
CA TRP A 130 -18.45 8.70 61.98
C TRP A 130 -17.73 8.56 60.63
N VAL A 131 -17.18 9.68 60.14
CA VAL A 131 -16.30 9.72 58.96
C VAL A 131 -14.92 10.22 59.39
N ASN A 132 -13.88 9.42 59.13
CA ASN A 132 -12.50 9.87 59.33
C ASN A 132 -12.08 10.75 58.14
N LEU A 133 -11.98 12.06 58.36
CA LEU A 133 -11.59 13.04 57.35
C LEU A 133 -10.13 12.88 56.89
N LEU A 134 -9.32 12.13 57.65
CA LEU A 134 -7.90 11.92 57.38
C LEU A 134 -7.56 10.46 57.06
N ALA A 135 -8.55 9.57 56.96
CA ALA A 135 -8.32 8.15 56.64
C ALA A 135 -7.67 7.96 55.26
N ASP A 136 -7.69 8.97 54.38
CA ASP A 136 -6.92 8.94 53.15
C ASP A 136 -6.59 10.35 52.60
N PRO A 137 -5.41 10.93 52.91
CA PRO A 137 -5.00 12.20 52.33
C PRO A 137 -4.79 12.14 50.80
N LEU A 138 -4.82 10.96 50.17
CA LEU A 138 -4.65 10.76 48.72
C LEU A 138 -5.97 10.63 47.95
N LYS A 139 -7.14 10.50 48.61
CA LYS A 139 -8.45 10.28 47.93
C LYS A 139 -9.42 11.45 47.95
N LEU A 140 -9.07 12.58 48.58
CA LEU A 140 -9.96 13.75 48.58
C LEU A 140 -10.04 14.43 47.20
N PHE A 141 -8.99 14.29 46.39
CA PHE A 141 -8.87 14.89 45.05
C PHE A 141 -8.28 13.88 44.06
N LEU A 142 -8.58 14.04 42.77
CA LEU A 142 -7.93 13.30 41.69
C LEU A 142 -6.52 13.85 41.43
N TRP A 143 -5.52 13.00 41.24
CA TRP A 143 -4.15 13.43 40.97
C TRP A 143 -3.75 13.08 39.54
N GLN A 144 -3.27 14.09 38.78
CA GLN A 144 -2.81 13.89 37.41
C GLN A 144 -1.74 12.80 37.29
N LYS A 145 -0.81 12.71 38.25
CA LYS A 145 0.28 11.72 38.26
C LYS A 145 -0.20 10.27 38.34
N ASN A 146 -1.40 10.04 38.87
CA ASN A 146 -1.98 8.72 39.06
C ASN A 146 -2.72 8.26 37.79
N ASN A 147 -2.87 9.11 36.77
CA ASN A 147 -3.55 8.78 35.52
C ASN A 147 -4.90 8.07 35.74
N LEU A 148 -5.71 8.62 36.66
CA LEU A 148 -7.03 8.09 37.04
C LEU A 148 -7.03 6.71 37.72
N SER A 149 -5.86 6.21 38.15
CA SER A 149 -5.78 4.96 38.91
C SER A 149 -6.39 5.08 40.31
N ASP A 150 -6.49 6.30 40.81
CA ASP A 150 -7.06 6.75 42.09
C ASP A 150 -8.57 7.00 42.05
N LEU A 151 -9.19 6.90 40.87
CA LEU A 151 -10.64 6.95 40.73
C LEU A 151 -11.27 5.69 41.34
N GLN A 152 -12.19 5.86 42.30
CA GLN A 152 -12.82 4.72 43.00
C GLN A 152 -13.85 3.97 42.12
N ASN A 153 -14.69 4.70 41.39
CA ASN A 153 -15.76 4.13 40.56
C ASN A 153 -15.38 4.14 39.07
N LYS A 154 -14.28 3.47 38.72
CA LYS A 154 -13.72 3.49 37.35
C LYS A 154 -14.73 3.06 36.29
N GLY A 155 -15.56 2.05 36.57
CA GLY A 155 -16.60 1.58 35.66
C GLY A 155 -17.65 2.65 35.35
N THR A 156 -18.28 3.20 36.39
CA THR A 156 -19.30 4.24 36.24
C THR A 156 -18.77 5.51 35.58
N ALA A 157 -17.55 5.94 35.90
CA ALA A 157 -16.96 7.12 35.26
C ALA A 157 -16.68 6.89 33.77
N ARG A 158 -16.23 5.69 33.40
CA ARG A 158 -16.06 5.27 32.00
C ARG A 158 -17.39 5.32 31.25
N ASP A 159 -18.45 4.79 31.83
CA ASP A 159 -19.80 4.81 31.26
C ASP A 159 -20.31 6.25 31.06
N ASN A 160 -20.17 7.10 32.08
CA ASN A 160 -20.60 8.50 32.02
C ASN A 160 -19.81 9.33 31.00
N LEU A 161 -18.52 9.03 30.82
CA LEU A 161 -17.65 9.68 29.84
C LEU A 161 -17.71 9.03 28.45
N GLN A 162 -18.47 7.95 28.30
CA GLN A 162 -18.57 7.16 27.06
C GLN A 162 -17.20 6.66 26.57
N VAL A 163 -16.29 6.33 27.50
CA VAL A 163 -14.95 5.78 27.20
C VAL A 163 -14.84 4.35 27.71
N TYR A 164 -14.29 3.44 26.91
CA TYR A 164 -14.22 2.01 27.22
C TYR A 164 -12.80 1.58 27.64
N SER A 165 -12.69 0.58 28.52
CA SER A 165 -11.39 0.02 28.94
C SER A 165 -10.93 -1.10 28.02
N GLN A 166 -9.61 -1.24 27.82
CA GLN A 166 -8.98 -2.32 27.02
C GLN A 166 -9.34 -3.76 27.46
N GLU A 167 -9.81 -3.96 28.69
CA GLU A 167 -10.11 -5.29 29.25
C GLU A 167 -11.59 -5.70 29.13
N GLN A 168 -12.50 -4.76 28.84
CA GLN A 168 -13.91 -5.09 28.65
C GLN A 168 -14.11 -5.53 27.20
N THR A 169 -14.02 -6.85 26.96
CA THR A 169 -14.35 -7.58 25.73
C THR A 169 -15.03 -6.72 24.66
N ASP A 170 -14.18 -6.18 23.80
CA ASP A 170 -14.45 -5.21 22.76
C ASP A 170 -15.27 -5.81 21.61
N LEU A 171 -16.60 -5.85 21.74
CA LEU A 171 -17.47 -6.06 20.58
C LEU A 171 -17.59 -4.80 19.69
N LYS A 172 -16.93 -3.70 20.06
CA LYS A 172 -17.03 -2.39 19.38
C LYS A 172 -15.73 -1.92 18.71
N TYR A 173 -14.63 -2.66 18.85
CA TYR A 173 -13.34 -2.30 18.25
C TYR A 173 -12.78 -3.47 17.42
N LEU A 174 -11.95 -3.13 16.43
CA LEU A 174 -11.26 -4.13 15.62
C LEU A 174 -10.05 -4.67 16.38
N ALA A 175 -10.03 -5.98 16.61
CA ALA A 175 -8.95 -6.70 17.26
C ALA A 175 -7.74 -6.77 16.32
N LYS A 176 -6.60 -6.22 16.76
CA LYS A 176 -5.38 -6.09 15.93
C LYS A 176 -4.87 -7.45 15.44
N ASP A 177 -4.94 -8.46 16.28
CA ASP A 177 -4.53 -9.83 16.00
C ASP A 177 -5.46 -10.54 15.01
N GLN A 178 -6.71 -10.09 14.87
CA GLN A 178 -7.67 -10.63 13.91
C GLN A 178 -7.52 -10.07 12.49
N ASN A 179 -6.72 -9.02 12.28
CA ASN A 179 -6.47 -8.43 10.95
C ASN A 179 -7.76 -8.16 10.14
N GLY A 180 -8.83 -7.72 10.81
CA GLY A 180 -10.13 -7.42 10.19
C GLY A 180 -11.02 -8.64 9.93
N ALA A 181 -10.67 -9.83 10.43
CA ALA A 181 -11.55 -11.00 10.37
C ALA A 181 -12.89 -10.77 11.10
N ASP A 182 -12.84 -10.00 12.19
CA ASP A 182 -13.95 -9.53 13.02
C ASP A 182 -14.85 -8.48 12.37
N ILE A 183 -14.50 -7.95 11.20
CA ILE A 183 -15.38 -7.05 10.45
C ILE A 183 -16.60 -7.86 9.96
N PRO A 184 -17.83 -7.52 10.43
CA PRO A 184 -19.04 -8.28 10.07
C PRO A 184 -19.38 -8.16 8.58
N ASP A 185 -19.24 -6.96 8.02
CA ASP A 185 -19.46 -6.66 6.60
C ASP A 185 -18.23 -5.98 6.00
N LYS A 186 -17.31 -6.80 5.49
CA LYS A 186 -16.06 -6.34 4.87
C LYS A 186 -16.33 -5.47 3.62
N PRO A 187 -17.25 -5.86 2.71
CA PRO A 187 -17.64 -4.98 1.60
C PRO A 187 -18.10 -3.58 2.03
N LEU A 188 -19.03 -3.50 2.98
CA LEU A 188 -19.54 -2.22 3.48
C LEU A 188 -18.45 -1.42 4.21
N PHE A 189 -17.57 -2.09 4.95
CA PHE A 189 -16.43 -1.44 5.61
C PHE A 189 -15.50 -0.77 4.59
N VAL A 190 -15.12 -1.48 3.53
CA VAL A 190 -14.29 -0.95 2.43
C VAL A 190 -14.99 0.21 1.71
N GLN A 191 -16.32 0.11 1.51
CA GLN A 191 -17.13 1.20 0.95
C GLN A 191 -17.12 2.45 1.83
N ASN A 192 -17.32 2.29 3.13
CA ASN A 192 -17.33 3.41 4.09
C ASN A 192 -15.97 4.09 4.22
N LEU A 193 -14.87 3.36 3.97
CA LEU A 193 -13.53 3.93 3.88
C LEU A 193 -13.25 4.65 2.54
N GLY A 194 -14.18 4.63 1.59
CA GLY A 194 -13.98 5.17 0.24
C GLY A 194 -12.99 4.36 -0.61
N LEU A 195 -12.61 3.16 -0.17
CA LEU A 195 -11.62 2.32 -0.85
C LEU A 195 -12.23 1.47 -1.98
N ALA A 196 -13.56 1.33 -2.01
CA ALA A 196 -14.25 0.55 -3.04
C ALA A 196 -13.95 1.06 -4.46
N GLU A 197 -14.01 2.37 -4.67
CA GLU A 197 -13.74 2.99 -5.97
C GLU A 197 -12.26 2.93 -6.33
N ALA A 198 -11.36 3.13 -5.35
CA ALA A 198 -9.92 3.05 -5.55
C ALA A 198 -9.46 1.65 -6.01
N ILE A 199 -10.05 0.58 -5.45
CA ILE A 199 -9.75 -0.80 -5.83
C ILE A 199 -10.25 -1.10 -7.26
N GLN A 200 -11.39 -0.53 -7.65
CA GLN A 200 -11.91 -0.69 -9.02
C GLN A 200 -11.09 0.11 -10.05
N ASN A 201 -10.60 1.29 -9.69
CA ASN A 201 -9.87 2.17 -10.61
C ASN A 201 -8.41 1.76 -10.84
N LEU A 202 -7.79 0.97 -9.95
CA LEU A 202 -6.37 0.58 -10.10
C LEU A 202 -6.16 -0.38 -11.30
N PHE A 203 -7.05 -1.36 -11.46
CA PHE A 203 -7.11 -2.22 -12.63
C PHE A 203 -8.55 -2.72 -12.81
N PRO A 204 -9.31 -2.18 -13.78
CA PRO A 204 -10.75 -2.40 -13.87
C PRO A 204 -11.09 -3.83 -14.28
N VAL A 205 -12.24 -4.32 -13.81
CA VAL A 205 -12.83 -5.60 -14.25
C VAL A 205 -12.98 -5.58 -15.77
N GLY A 206 -12.60 -6.66 -16.43
CA GLY A 206 -12.65 -6.78 -17.88
C GLY A 206 -11.33 -6.47 -18.59
N ALA A 207 -10.39 -5.74 -17.99
CA ALA A 207 -9.10 -5.49 -18.63
C ALA A 207 -8.26 -6.79 -18.75
N PRO A 208 -7.66 -7.09 -19.91
CA PRO A 208 -6.78 -8.24 -20.08
C PRO A 208 -5.49 -8.10 -19.26
N ILE A 209 -5.10 -9.16 -18.56
CA ILE A 209 -3.88 -9.23 -17.76
C ILE A 209 -2.95 -10.28 -18.37
N PRO A 210 -1.70 -9.93 -18.74
CA PRO A 210 -0.72 -10.92 -19.16
C PRO A 210 -0.23 -11.71 -17.93
N TRP A 211 -0.57 -13.00 -17.87
CA TRP A 211 -0.24 -13.88 -16.75
C TRP A 211 0.86 -14.88 -17.12
N PRO A 212 1.95 -14.99 -16.33
CA PRO A 212 3.14 -15.76 -16.70
C PRO A 212 3.05 -17.27 -16.39
N SER A 213 1.90 -17.77 -15.95
CA SER A 213 1.74 -19.16 -15.50
C SER A 213 0.48 -19.79 -16.10
N ASP A 214 0.46 -21.13 -16.23
CA ASP A 214 -0.74 -21.89 -16.58
C ASP A 214 -1.70 -22.09 -15.40
N THR A 215 -1.25 -21.81 -14.17
CA THR A 215 -2.13 -21.85 -12.99
C THR A 215 -2.86 -20.52 -12.84
N ILE A 216 -4.16 -20.51 -13.11
CA ILE A 216 -4.99 -19.30 -13.06
C ILE A 216 -5.41 -19.01 -11.60
N PRO A 217 -5.17 -17.79 -11.07
CA PRO A 217 -5.59 -17.44 -9.71
C PRO A 217 -7.12 -17.46 -9.55
N ALA A 218 -7.58 -17.73 -8.33
CA ALA A 218 -9.00 -17.65 -7.99
C ALA A 218 -9.57 -16.24 -8.27
N GLY A 219 -10.77 -16.18 -8.83
CA GLY A 219 -11.42 -14.92 -9.23
C GLY A 219 -11.06 -14.42 -10.64
N TYR A 220 -10.22 -15.17 -11.37
CA TYR A 220 -9.85 -14.87 -12.75
C TYR A 220 -10.23 -16.01 -13.70
N ALA A 221 -10.37 -15.69 -14.98
CA ALA A 221 -10.57 -16.66 -16.04
C ALA A 221 -9.60 -16.41 -17.20
N LEU A 222 -9.18 -17.49 -17.87
CA LEU A 222 -8.43 -17.42 -19.14
C LEU A 222 -9.32 -16.80 -20.23
N MET A 223 -8.78 -15.94 -21.09
CA MET A 223 -9.52 -15.28 -22.17
C MET A 223 -9.50 -16.12 -23.45
N GLN A 224 -10.50 -16.99 -23.62
CA GLN A 224 -10.53 -18.03 -24.66
C GLN A 224 -11.88 -18.10 -25.42
N GLY A 225 -12.63 -17.00 -25.50
CA GLY A 225 -13.87 -16.93 -26.30
C GLY A 225 -15.13 -17.44 -25.59
N GLN A 226 -15.07 -17.72 -24.28
CA GLN A 226 -16.19 -18.31 -23.54
C GLN A 226 -17.26 -17.27 -23.15
N SER A 227 -18.52 -17.73 -23.04
CA SER A 227 -19.60 -16.94 -22.47
C SER A 227 -19.54 -16.87 -20.94
N PHE A 228 -20.21 -15.87 -20.35
CA PHE A 228 -20.38 -15.73 -18.90
C PHE A 228 -21.79 -15.23 -18.55
N ASP A 229 -22.21 -15.49 -17.30
CA ASP A 229 -23.47 -14.97 -16.77
C ASP A 229 -23.33 -13.49 -16.38
N LYS A 230 -24.03 -12.62 -17.11
CA LYS A 230 -24.02 -11.18 -16.90
C LYS A 230 -24.63 -10.76 -15.56
N SER A 231 -25.53 -11.56 -15.00
CA SER A 231 -26.17 -11.28 -13.70
C SER A 231 -25.21 -11.59 -12.56
N ALA A 232 -24.43 -12.67 -12.70
CA ALA A 232 -23.39 -13.03 -11.73
C ALA A 232 -22.19 -12.07 -11.77
N TYR A 233 -21.84 -11.55 -12.96
CA TYR A 233 -20.67 -10.69 -13.17
C TYR A 233 -21.03 -9.35 -13.82
N PRO A 234 -21.72 -8.45 -13.10
CA PRO A 234 -22.23 -7.19 -13.66
C PRO A 234 -21.13 -6.24 -14.12
N LEU A 235 -20.00 -6.17 -13.40
CA LEU A 235 -18.86 -5.33 -13.80
C LEU A 235 -18.18 -5.85 -15.08
N LEU A 236 -18.07 -7.18 -15.23
CA LEU A 236 -17.57 -7.78 -16.46
C LEU A 236 -18.54 -7.56 -17.64
N ALA A 237 -19.84 -7.56 -17.38
CA ALA A 237 -20.89 -7.25 -18.35
C ALA A 237 -20.86 -5.79 -18.86
N LEU A 238 -20.30 -4.86 -18.07
CA LEU A 238 -20.04 -3.49 -18.53
C LEU A 238 -18.90 -3.44 -19.54
N ALA A 239 -17.82 -4.22 -19.31
CA ALA A 239 -16.69 -4.31 -20.23
C ALA A 239 -17.04 -5.11 -21.50
N TYR A 240 -17.74 -6.23 -21.36
CA TYR A 240 -18.10 -7.15 -22.44
C TYR A 240 -19.62 -7.30 -22.52
N THR A 241 -20.26 -6.34 -23.18
CA THR A 241 -21.73 -6.25 -23.26
C THR A 241 -22.39 -7.43 -23.97
N SER A 242 -21.65 -8.14 -24.83
CA SER A 242 -22.05 -9.38 -25.49
C SER A 242 -22.25 -10.57 -24.53
N GLY A 243 -21.69 -10.51 -23.32
CA GLY A 243 -21.65 -11.66 -22.41
C GLY A 243 -20.62 -12.72 -22.83
N VAL A 244 -19.64 -12.35 -23.68
CA VAL A 244 -18.57 -13.23 -24.16
C VAL A 244 -17.23 -12.59 -23.91
N ILE A 245 -16.33 -13.33 -23.26
CA ILE A 245 -14.92 -12.93 -23.07
C ILE A 245 -14.19 -13.13 -24.40
N PRO A 246 -13.43 -12.16 -24.92
CA PRO A 246 -12.66 -12.32 -26.15
C PRO A 246 -11.69 -13.51 -26.10
N ASP A 247 -11.47 -14.17 -27.23
CA ASP A 247 -10.37 -15.13 -27.37
C ASP A 247 -9.09 -14.34 -27.70
N LEU A 248 -8.16 -14.28 -26.76
CA LEU A 248 -6.88 -13.59 -26.94
C LEU A 248 -5.70 -14.56 -27.10
N ARG A 249 -5.97 -15.86 -27.25
CA ARG A 249 -4.90 -16.85 -27.49
C ARG A 249 -4.22 -16.53 -28.82
N ARG A 250 -2.88 -16.45 -28.78
CA ARG A 250 -2.03 -16.10 -29.94
C ARG A 250 -2.26 -14.69 -30.51
N LEU A 251 -2.97 -13.81 -29.81
CA LEU A 251 -3.18 -12.43 -30.25
C LEU A 251 -2.27 -11.45 -29.50
N VAL A 252 -1.97 -10.33 -30.16
CA VAL A 252 -1.28 -9.18 -29.57
C VAL A 252 -2.27 -8.02 -29.44
N ILE A 253 -2.31 -7.39 -28.27
CA ILE A 253 -3.18 -6.23 -28.04
C ILE A 253 -2.57 -5.00 -28.74
N LYS A 254 -3.36 -4.38 -29.61
CA LYS A 254 -3.01 -3.16 -30.34
C LYS A 254 -4.08 -2.11 -30.07
N GLY A 255 -3.66 -0.88 -29.79
CA GLY A 255 -4.60 0.24 -29.56
C GLY A 255 -5.53 0.42 -30.77
N ALA A 256 -6.83 0.57 -30.50
CA ALA A 256 -7.80 0.87 -31.54
C ALA A 256 -7.53 2.29 -32.08
N GLY A 257 -7.06 2.38 -33.33
CA GLY A 257 -6.87 3.64 -34.05
C GLY A 257 -8.12 4.04 -34.85
N ASN A 258 -8.04 5.20 -35.51
CA ASN A 258 -9.11 5.68 -36.38
C ASN A 258 -9.50 4.62 -37.43
N GLY A 259 -10.78 4.29 -37.51
CA GLY A 259 -11.33 3.31 -38.46
C GLY A 259 -11.41 1.87 -37.94
N ARG A 260 -11.05 1.60 -36.68
CA ARG A 260 -11.25 0.28 -36.04
C ARG A 260 -12.10 0.38 -34.78
N SER A 261 -13.06 -0.54 -34.67
CA SER A 261 -13.82 -0.74 -33.44
C SER A 261 -12.98 -1.45 -32.38
N ALA A 262 -13.25 -1.17 -31.10
CA ALA A 262 -12.71 -1.97 -30.00
C ALA A 262 -13.06 -3.46 -30.19
N LEU A 263 -12.12 -4.34 -29.85
CA LEU A 263 -12.23 -5.80 -30.00
C LEU A 263 -12.34 -6.31 -31.46
N SER A 264 -12.12 -5.47 -32.47
CA SER A 264 -12.01 -5.93 -33.86
C SER A 264 -10.73 -6.74 -34.10
N TYR A 265 -10.84 -7.87 -34.80
CA TYR A 265 -9.70 -8.70 -35.21
C TYR A 265 -8.97 -8.09 -36.43
N GLU A 266 -7.66 -8.23 -36.49
CA GLU A 266 -6.81 -7.92 -37.64
C GLU A 266 -5.85 -9.09 -37.84
N ALA A 267 -5.86 -9.69 -39.02
CA ALA A 267 -4.91 -10.74 -39.39
C ALA A 267 -3.50 -10.16 -39.57
N ASP A 268 -2.49 -11.00 -39.41
CA ASP A 268 -1.11 -10.65 -39.71
C ASP A 268 -0.92 -10.41 -41.21
N GLY A 269 0.11 -9.62 -41.56
CA GLY A 269 0.31 -9.24 -42.95
C GLY A 269 1.62 -8.51 -43.19
N ASN A 270 2.33 -8.93 -44.24
CA ASN A 270 3.56 -8.27 -44.65
C ASN A 270 3.27 -6.90 -45.28
N LYS A 271 4.11 -5.92 -44.95
CA LYS A 271 4.07 -4.62 -45.60
C LYS A 271 4.38 -4.78 -47.09
N ARG A 272 3.62 -4.09 -47.96
CA ARG A 272 3.88 -4.06 -49.40
C ARG A 272 5.32 -3.62 -49.66
N HIS A 273 6.03 -4.38 -50.50
CA HIS A 273 7.40 -4.12 -50.92
C HIS A 273 7.68 -4.75 -52.29
N SER A 274 8.85 -4.44 -52.85
CA SER A 274 9.36 -5.03 -54.09
C SER A 274 10.84 -5.37 -53.93
N HIS A 275 11.38 -6.16 -54.86
CA HIS A 275 12.79 -6.54 -54.93
C HIS A 275 13.39 -6.15 -56.27
N THR A 276 14.67 -5.81 -56.28
CA THR A 276 15.45 -5.73 -57.53
C THR A 276 15.91 -7.13 -57.92
N ALA A 277 15.80 -7.50 -59.20
CA ALA A 277 16.27 -8.77 -59.73
C ALA A 277 17.24 -8.55 -60.91
N ARG A 278 18.14 -9.50 -61.15
CA ARG A 278 19.06 -9.50 -62.30
C ARG A 278 19.16 -10.90 -62.92
N ALA A 279 19.24 -10.96 -64.24
CA ALA A 279 19.64 -12.15 -64.98
C ALA A 279 21.15 -12.09 -65.25
N GLN A 280 21.82 -13.23 -65.25
CA GLN A 280 23.24 -13.30 -65.62
C GLN A 280 23.39 -13.54 -67.12
N ASP A 281 24.47 -13.01 -67.70
CA ASP A 281 24.81 -13.25 -69.10
C ASP A 281 25.08 -14.74 -69.34
N THR A 282 24.63 -15.26 -70.48
CA THR A 282 24.83 -16.66 -70.88
C THR A 282 25.49 -16.71 -72.25
N ASP A 283 26.68 -17.32 -72.31
CA ASP A 283 27.35 -17.62 -73.58
C ASP A 283 26.72 -18.89 -74.20
N LEU A 284 26.18 -18.74 -75.42
CA LEU A 284 25.60 -19.85 -76.17
C LEU A 284 26.66 -20.71 -76.87
N GLY A 285 27.92 -20.27 -76.89
CA GLY A 285 29.07 -20.96 -77.48
C GLY A 285 29.04 -21.02 -79.02
N THR A 286 30.12 -21.50 -79.61
CA THR A 286 30.27 -21.63 -81.08
C THR A 286 29.41 -22.78 -81.64
N LYS A 287 28.89 -22.61 -82.87
CA LYS A 287 28.15 -23.64 -83.61
C LYS A 287 28.74 -23.77 -85.02
N SER A 288 28.84 -25.00 -85.54
CA SER A 288 29.27 -25.28 -86.90
C SER A 288 28.07 -25.30 -87.85
N THR A 289 28.23 -24.79 -89.06
CA THR A 289 27.21 -24.90 -90.12
C THR A 289 27.21 -26.33 -90.70
N SER A 290 26.17 -26.66 -91.47
CA SER A 290 26.20 -27.86 -92.30
C SER A 290 27.35 -27.79 -93.33
N SER A 291 27.84 -28.96 -93.75
CA SER A 291 28.82 -29.06 -94.83
C SER A 291 28.15 -28.80 -96.19
N PHE A 292 28.82 -28.07 -97.06
CA PHE A 292 28.43 -27.88 -98.45
C PHE A 292 29.62 -28.20 -99.36
N ASP A 293 29.41 -29.12 -100.31
CA ASP A 293 30.43 -29.55 -101.27
C ASP A 293 30.15 -28.93 -102.64
N TYR A 294 31.14 -28.20 -103.18
CA TYR A 294 31.06 -27.65 -104.54
C TYR A 294 31.22 -28.73 -105.63
N GLY A 295 31.75 -29.90 -105.29
CA GLY A 295 32.11 -30.96 -106.23
C GLY A 295 33.22 -30.54 -107.19
N THR A 296 33.35 -31.26 -108.30
CA THR A 296 34.35 -30.96 -109.35
C THR A 296 33.86 -29.87 -110.30
N LYS A 297 34.67 -28.83 -110.51
CA LYS A 297 34.46 -27.80 -111.55
C LYS A 297 35.54 -27.92 -112.62
N SER A 298 35.17 -27.76 -113.89
CA SER A 298 36.09 -27.81 -115.04
C SER A 298 36.49 -26.41 -115.51
N SER A 299 37.70 -26.28 -116.08
CA SER A 299 38.13 -25.08 -116.79
C SER A 299 37.59 -25.06 -118.22
N SER A 300 37.60 -23.87 -118.85
CA SER A 300 37.44 -23.78 -120.31
C SER A 300 38.65 -24.41 -121.02
N SER A 301 38.49 -24.79 -122.30
CA SER A 301 39.57 -25.34 -123.13
C SER A 301 40.42 -24.22 -123.74
N GLY A 302 41.75 -24.35 -123.69
CA GLY A 302 42.72 -23.38 -124.22
C GLY A 302 44.15 -23.93 -124.22
N GLY A 303 45.13 -23.15 -124.73
CA GLY A 303 46.57 -23.50 -124.67
C GLY A 303 47.18 -24.12 -125.93
N GLY A 304 46.41 -24.26 -127.02
CA GLY A 304 46.93 -24.71 -128.31
C GLY A 304 47.98 -23.74 -128.86
N HIS A 305 49.16 -24.26 -129.17
CA HIS A 305 50.26 -23.52 -129.80
C HIS A 305 51.11 -24.47 -130.65
N VAL A 306 51.93 -23.91 -131.55
CA VAL A 306 52.82 -24.65 -132.47
C VAL A 306 54.28 -24.36 -132.12
N HIS A 307 55.17 -25.33 -132.38
CA HIS A 307 56.63 -25.17 -132.29
C HIS A 307 57.24 -25.42 -133.67
N GLU A 308 58.34 -24.71 -133.99
CA GLU A 308 59.09 -24.87 -135.25
C GLU A 308 60.50 -25.39 -134.94
N PHE A 309 60.97 -26.37 -135.71
CA PHE A 309 62.31 -26.96 -135.56
C PHE A 309 63.03 -27.00 -136.90
N GLY A 310 64.28 -26.53 -136.93
CA GLY A 310 65.18 -26.65 -138.07
C GLY A 310 66.52 -27.27 -137.65
N SER A 311 66.92 -28.38 -138.29
CA SER A 311 68.26 -28.97 -138.13
C SER A 311 69.12 -28.77 -139.36
N TYR A 312 70.39 -28.42 -139.17
CA TYR A 312 71.41 -28.40 -140.21
C TYR A 312 72.16 -29.75 -140.23
N VAL A 313 72.12 -30.45 -141.36
CA VAL A 313 72.94 -31.63 -141.63
C VAL A 313 73.78 -31.34 -142.88
N ASN A 314 75.10 -31.42 -142.79
CA ASN A 314 76.02 -31.09 -143.88
C ASN A 314 76.64 -32.37 -144.44
N SER A 315 76.59 -32.60 -145.76
CA SER A 315 77.28 -33.70 -146.43
C SER A 315 78.53 -33.20 -147.16
N TYR A 316 79.58 -34.04 -147.23
CA TYR A 316 80.91 -33.67 -147.71
C TYR A 316 81.14 -34.34 -149.09
N TRP A 317 81.52 -33.53 -150.10
CA TRP A 317 81.95 -33.83 -151.50
C TRP A 317 80.91 -33.88 -152.63
N GLY A 318 80.77 -32.77 -153.38
CA GLY A 318 81.20 -32.79 -154.80
C GLY A 318 80.24 -32.49 -155.95
N ASP A 319 78.92 -32.55 -155.79
CA ASP A 319 77.96 -32.04 -156.80
C ASP A 319 76.74 -31.40 -156.12
N SER A 320 76.32 -30.26 -156.68
CA SER A 320 75.06 -29.53 -156.44
C SER A 320 74.65 -29.21 -154.99
N ASN A 321 74.71 -27.92 -154.64
CA ASN A 321 74.12 -27.34 -153.42
C ASN A 321 72.60 -27.60 -153.35
N HIS A 322 72.21 -28.74 -152.81
CA HIS A 322 70.84 -29.04 -152.39
C HIS A 322 70.80 -29.20 -150.85
N THR A 323 70.09 -28.30 -150.17
CA THR A 323 69.52 -28.61 -148.85
C THR A 323 68.41 -29.63 -149.04
N SER A 324 68.68 -30.91 -148.77
CA SER A 324 67.64 -31.93 -148.68
C SER A 324 67.03 -31.91 -147.28
N LEU A 325 65.88 -31.27 -147.16
CA LEU A 325 64.94 -31.55 -146.07
C LEU A 325 64.14 -32.79 -146.49
N HIS A 326 64.43 -33.95 -145.91
CA HIS A 326 63.53 -35.09 -145.97
C HIS A 326 62.25 -34.76 -145.18
N ALA A 327 61.33 -34.04 -145.82
CA ALA A 327 59.96 -33.89 -145.35
C ALA A 327 59.17 -35.10 -145.87
N GLY A 328 58.88 -36.07 -144.99
CA GLY A 328 58.13 -37.26 -145.39
C GLY A 328 57.75 -38.18 -144.23
N ASP A 329 58.66 -38.42 -143.30
CA ASP A 329 58.40 -39.33 -142.18
C ASP A 329 58.32 -38.55 -140.87
N GLY A 330 57.25 -37.74 -140.75
CA GLY A 330 56.93 -36.84 -139.65
C GLY A 330 57.63 -37.20 -138.35
N ALA A 331 58.67 -36.43 -138.01
CA ALA A 331 59.36 -36.57 -136.73
C ALA A 331 58.41 -36.08 -135.63
N TRP A 332 57.83 -37.00 -134.89
CA TRP A 332 56.99 -36.66 -133.75
C TRP A 332 57.87 -36.19 -132.60
N THR A 333 57.59 -34.99 -132.08
CA THR A 333 58.16 -34.60 -130.79
C THR A 333 57.67 -35.58 -129.72
N LYS A 334 58.50 -35.84 -128.70
CA LYS A 334 58.07 -36.64 -127.54
C LYS A 334 56.92 -35.92 -126.83
N GLU A 335 56.10 -36.68 -126.10
CA GLU A 335 55.03 -36.13 -125.27
C GLU A 335 55.60 -35.08 -124.29
N ALA A 336 55.12 -33.85 -124.40
CA ALA A 336 55.51 -32.70 -123.61
C ALA A 336 54.34 -31.72 -123.51
N GLY A 337 54.35 -30.83 -122.51
CA GLY A 337 53.29 -29.82 -122.32
C GLY A 337 52.14 -30.24 -121.40
N ILE A 338 52.21 -31.43 -120.78
CA ILE A 338 51.36 -31.75 -119.62
C ILE A 338 51.72 -30.78 -118.50
N HIS A 339 50.79 -29.89 -118.18
CA HIS A 339 50.94 -28.93 -117.10
C HIS A 339 49.61 -28.82 -116.35
N ALA A 340 49.68 -28.33 -115.12
CA ALA A 340 48.52 -28.01 -114.30
C ALA A 340 48.59 -26.54 -113.89
N HIS A 341 47.43 -25.93 -113.74
CA HIS A 341 47.31 -24.58 -113.19
C HIS A 341 46.84 -24.65 -111.74
N THR A 342 47.33 -23.70 -110.93
CA THR A 342 46.81 -23.47 -109.58
C THR A 342 45.79 -22.35 -109.63
N THR A 343 44.55 -22.62 -109.24
CA THR A 343 43.48 -21.62 -109.12
C THR A 343 43.13 -21.39 -107.66
N TRP A 344 43.35 -20.18 -107.16
CA TRP A 344 42.98 -19.79 -105.80
C TRP A 344 41.54 -19.27 -105.75
N ILE A 345 40.65 -19.90 -104.99
CA ILE A 345 39.24 -19.48 -104.84
C ILE A 345 39.10 -18.40 -103.75
N GLY A 346 39.82 -18.55 -102.63
CA GLY A 346 39.79 -17.62 -101.50
C GLY A 346 38.73 -17.94 -100.43
N PRO A 347 38.86 -17.34 -99.23
CA PRO A 347 37.90 -17.49 -98.15
C PRO A 347 36.66 -16.62 -98.39
N HIS A 348 35.53 -17.04 -97.84
CA HIS A 348 34.31 -16.22 -97.75
C HIS A 348 33.64 -16.42 -96.38
N GLY A 349 32.72 -15.52 -96.04
CA GLY A 349 31.94 -15.57 -94.80
C GLY A 349 30.46 -15.29 -95.06
N HIS A 350 29.61 -15.72 -94.12
CA HIS A 350 28.17 -15.48 -94.14
C HIS A 350 27.75 -14.79 -92.85
N THR A 351 26.65 -14.03 -92.89
CA THR A 351 25.98 -13.47 -91.70
C THR A 351 24.64 -14.16 -91.49
N MET A 352 24.30 -14.48 -90.24
CA MET A 352 23.01 -15.08 -89.89
C MET A 352 22.32 -14.29 -88.79
N TYR A 353 21.05 -13.96 -89.00
CA TYR A 353 20.20 -13.31 -88.00
C TYR A 353 19.55 -14.37 -87.08
N ILE A 354 19.69 -14.21 -85.77
CA ILE A 354 19.19 -15.16 -84.77
C ILE A 354 17.78 -14.78 -84.25
N GLY A 355 17.51 -13.48 -84.10
CA GLY A 355 16.22 -12.96 -83.61
C GLY A 355 16.12 -12.81 -82.08
N PRO A 356 15.11 -12.07 -81.58
CA PRO A 356 14.86 -11.91 -80.15
C PRO A 356 14.19 -13.16 -79.55
N HIS A 357 14.46 -13.43 -78.27
CA HIS A 357 13.76 -14.44 -77.48
C HIS A 357 13.56 -13.94 -76.04
N GLY A 358 12.76 -14.66 -75.23
CA GLY A 358 12.46 -14.31 -73.84
C GLY A 358 12.47 -15.52 -72.92
N HIS A 359 12.31 -15.28 -71.62
CA HIS A 359 12.32 -16.29 -70.57
C HIS A 359 11.13 -16.11 -69.62
N LEU A 360 10.63 -17.21 -69.07
CA LEU A 360 9.66 -17.19 -67.97
C LEU A 360 10.43 -17.04 -66.65
N VAL A 361 10.03 -16.08 -65.82
CA VAL A 361 10.57 -15.89 -64.47
C VAL A 361 9.47 -16.19 -63.46
N ILE A 362 9.74 -17.12 -62.55
CA ILE A 362 8.86 -17.50 -61.44
C ILE A 362 9.57 -17.10 -60.14
N VAL A 363 8.84 -16.45 -59.23
CA VAL A 363 9.30 -16.16 -57.88
C VAL A 363 8.48 -17.02 -56.94
N ASP A 364 9.13 -18.02 -56.35
CA ASP A 364 8.47 -18.92 -55.41
C ASP A 364 8.15 -18.21 -54.07
N PRO A 365 7.09 -18.61 -53.35
CA PRO A 365 6.77 -18.06 -52.03
C PRO A 365 7.90 -18.32 -51.02
N ASP A 366 8.21 -17.33 -50.18
CA ASP A 366 9.18 -17.42 -49.09
C ASP A 366 8.60 -16.81 -47.81
N GLY A 367 8.75 -17.50 -46.67
CA GLY A 367 8.24 -17.05 -45.37
C GLY A 367 7.70 -18.18 -44.49
N ASN A 368 7.30 -17.80 -43.26
CA ASN A 368 6.62 -18.67 -42.30
C ASN A 368 5.09 -18.60 -42.47
N GLU A 369 4.35 -19.46 -41.77
CA GLU A 369 2.87 -19.43 -41.74
C GLU A 369 2.30 -18.12 -41.16
N GLU A 370 3.01 -17.48 -40.23
CA GLU A 370 2.61 -16.22 -39.60
C GLU A 370 3.71 -15.17 -39.69
N VAL A 371 3.31 -13.91 -39.90
CA VAL A 371 4.18 -12.73 -39.77
C VAL A 371 4.34 -12.40 -38.29
N THR A 372 5.53 -12.65 -37.75
CA THR A 372 5.81 -12.48 -36.33
C THR A 372 6.84 -11.38 -36.06
N VAL A 373 6.73 -10.78 -34.88
CA VAL A 373 7.80 -10.01 -34.23
C VAL A 373 8.30 -10.80 -33.04
N LYS A 374 9.50 -10.48 -32.52
CA LYS A 374 9.98 -11.10 -31.27
C LYS A 374 8.93 -10.92 -30.17
N ASN A 375 8.49 -12.03 -29.58
CA ASN A 375 7.43 -12.05 -28.57
C ASN A 375 7.72 -13.12 -27.50
N ILE A 376 7.02 -13.03 -26.37
CA ILE A 376 7.03 -14.01 -25.27
C ILE A 376 5.57 -14.37 -24.98
N ALA A 377 5.30 -15.65 -24.80
CA ALA A 377 3.96 -16.14 -24.50
C ALA A 377 3.57 -15.85 -23.04
N PHE A 378 2.40 -15.24 -22.87
CA PHE A 378 1.69 -15.07 -21.60
C PHE A 378 0.25 -15.53 -21.79
N ASN A 379 -0.37 -16.05 -20.74
CA ASN A 379 -1.79 -16.36 -20.72
C ASN A 379 -2.57 -15.07 -20.44
N TYR A 380 -3.42 -14.62 -21.37
CA TYR A 380 -4.31 -13.50 -21.07
C TYR A 380 -5.43 -13.98 -20.14
N ILE A 381 -5.50 -13.38 -18.95
CA ILE A 381 -6.58 -13.62 -17.98
C ILE A 381 -7.39 -12.35 -17.76
N VAL A 382 -8.59 -12.49 -17.21
CA VAL A 382 -9.47 -11.39 -16.84
C VAL A 382 -10.06 -11.60 -15.45
N ARG A 383 -10.16 -10.52 -14.67
CA ARG A 383 -10.84 -10.53 -13.37
C ARG A 383 -12.36 -10.65 -13.59
N LEU A 384 -13.03 -11.50 -12.81
CA LEU A 384 -14.46 -11.76 -12.97
C LEU A 384 -15.38 -10.77 -12.23
N ALA A 385 -14.95 -10.28 -11.05
CA ALA A 385 -15.75 -9.41 -10.17
C ALA A 385 -14.94 -8.26 -9.59
#